data_AF-A0A9P2ECQ6-F1
#
_entry.id   AF-A0A9P2ECQ6-F1
#
_cell.length_a   1.000
_cell.length_b   1.000
_cell.length_c   1.000
_cell.angle_alpha   90.00
_cell.angle_beta   90.00
_cell.angle_gamma   90.00
#
_symmetry.space_group_name_H-M   'P 1'
#
loop_
_entity.id
_entity.type
_entity.pdbx_description
1 polymer ?
#
loop_
_entity_poly.entity_id
_entity_poly.type
_entity_poly.pdbx_seq_one_letter_code
_entity_poly.pdbx_strand_id
1 'polypeptide(L)' 'KTLAVGEYENAVLKYECFSLNDQSPLNGSEINLKLVVV' A
#
# COMPACT_ATOMS: atom_id res chain seq x y z
N LYS A 1 0.17 -15.34 3.55
CA LYS A 1 1.51 -15.58 2.95
C LYS A 1 2.46 -14.58 3.56
N THR A 2 3.54 -15.02 4.18
CA THR A 2 4.54 -14.15 4.78
C THR A 2 5.61 -13.83 3.72
N LEU A 3 6.05 -12.59 3.65
CA LEU A 3 7.19 -12.21 2.81
C LEU A 3 8.48 -12.74 3.45
N ALA A 4 9.46 -13.09 2.61
CA ALA A 4 10.79 -13.43 3.12
C ALA A 4 11.46 -12.18 3.70
N VAL A 5 12.31 -12.38 4.70
CA VAL A 5 13.18 -11.31 5.22
C VAL A 5 14.07 -10.81 4.07
N GLY A 6 14.19 -9.49 3.92
CA GLY A 6 14.98 -8.88 2.85
C GLY A 6 14.50 -7.50 2.42
N GLU A 7 15.13 -7.00 1.37
CA GLU A 7 14.87 -5.67 0.80
C GLU A 7 14.20 -5.77 -0.57
N TYR A 8 13.18 -4.95 -0.80
CA TYR A 8 12.40 -4.90 -2.03
C TYR A 8 12.36 -3.47 -2.57
N GLU A 9 13.25 -3.18 -3.53
CA GLU A 9 13.52 -1.82 -4.02
C GLU A 9 12.36 -1.17 -4.81
N ASN A 10 11.52 -1.97 -5.47
CA ASN A 10 10.47 -1.48 -6.36
C ASN A 10 9.07 -1.87 -5.85
N ALA A 11 8.86 -1.76 -4.53
CA ALA A 11 7.56 -2.03 -3.96
C ALA A 11 6.60 -0.87 -4.26
N VAL A 12 5.35 -1.21 -4.56
CA VAL A 12 4.29 -0.24 -4.83
C VAL A 12 3.24 -0.35 -3.75
N LEU A 13 3.08 0.69 -2.94
CA LEU A 13 1.97 0.82 -2.00
C LEU A 13 0.83 1.55 -2.69
N LYS A 14 -0.28 0.83 -2.90
CA LYS A 14 -1.53 1.42 -3.37
C LYS A 14 -2.50 1.48 -2.21
N TYR A 15 -3.14 2.62 -2.04
CA TYR A 15 -4.26 2.75 -1.12
C TYR A 15 -5.41 3.47 -1.80
N GLU A 16 -6.61 3.08 -1.40
CA GLU A 16 -7.87 3.69 -1.78
C GLU A 16 -8.63 4.01 -0.50
N CYS A 17 -9.22 5.18 -0.44
CA CYS A 17 -9.95 5.68 0.71
C CYS A 17 -11.41 5.87 0.32
N PHE A 18 -12.27 5.35 1.18
CA PHE A 18 -13.71 5.42 1.02
C PHE A 18 -14.33 6.07 2.25
N SER A 19 -15.45 6.76 2.05
CA SER A 19 -16.27 7.32 3.11
C SER A 19 -16.80 6.20 4.00
N LEU A 20 -16.75 6.39 5.32
CA LEU A 20 -17.21 5.38 6.28
C LEU A 20 -18.72 5.13 6.19
N ASN A 21 -19.50 6.17 5.89
CA ASN A 21 -20.96 6.14 5.97
C ASN A 21 -21.60 5.47 4.76
N ASP A 22 -21.08 5.76 3.56
CA ASP A 22 -21.68 5.34 2.28
C ASP A 22 -20.70 4.61 1.37
N GLN A 23 -19.46 4.39 1.80
CA GLN A 23 -18.40 3.73 1.03
C GLN A 23 -18.12 4.41 -0.32
N SER A 24 -18.44 5.71 -0.46
CA SER A 24 -18.11 6.48 -1.65
C SER A 24 -16.60 6.74 -1.74
N PRO A 25 -16.01 6.75 -2.96
CA PRO A 25 -14.57 6.98 -3.12
C PRO A 25 -14.22 8.43 -2.80
N LEU A 26 -13.15 8.62 -2.01
CA LEU A 26 -12.67 9.95 -1.61
C LEU A 26 -11.35 10.28 -2.30
N ASN A 27 -10.33 9.47 -2.03
CA ASN A 27 -8.97 9.68 -2.48
C ASN A 27 -8.24 8.35 -2.63
N GLY A 28 -7.13 8.36 -3.35
CA GLY A 28 -6.26 7.22 -3.48
C GLY A 28 -4.90 7.68 -3.99
N SER A 29 -3.89 6.85 -3.76
CA SER A 29 -2.56 7.13 -4.26
C SER A 29 -1.78 5.85 -4.52
N GLU A 30 -0.76 6.01 -5.36
CA GLU A 30 0.22 5.00 -5.68
C GLU A 30 1.60 5.56 -5.30
N ILE A 31 2.28 4.87 -4.40
CA ILE A 31 3.56 5.30 -3.84
C ILE A 31 4.59 4.22 -4.15
N ASN A 32 5.65 4.59 -4.88
CA ASN A 32 6.83 3.76 -5.07
C ASN A 32 7.74 3.89 -3.84
N LEU A 33 8.11 2.76 -3.24
CA LEU A 33 8.94 2.72 -2.04
C LEU A 33 9.85 1.49 -2.01
N LYS A 34 10.92 1.60 -1.22
CA LYS A 34 11.74 0.47 -0.80
C LYS A 34 11.11 -0.17 0.44
N LEU A 35 10.69 -1.43 0.35
CA LEU A 35 10.15 -2.19 1.47
C LEU A 35 11.26 -3.02 2.12
N VAL A 36 11.46 -2.88 3.43
CA VAL A 36 12.40 -3.68 4.22
C VAL A 36 11.60 -4.59 5.14
N VAL A 37 11.75 -5.91 4.96
CA VAL A 37 11.11 -6.94 5.77
C VAL A 37 12.16 -7.50 6.73
N VAL A 38 11.89 -7.37 8.03
CA VAL A 38 12.75 -7.85 9.14
C VAL A 38 12.11 -9.02 9.88
#